data_AF-L8JXE8-F1
#
_entry.id   AF-L8JXE8-F1
#
_cell.length_a   1.000
_cell.length_b   1.000
_cell.length_c   1.000
_cell.angle_alpha   90.00
_cell.angle_beta   90.00
_cell.angle_gamma   90.00
#
_symmetry.space_group_name_H-M   'P 1'
#
loop_
_entity.id
_entity.type
_entity.pdbx_description
1 polymer ?
#
loop_
_entity_poly.entity_id
_entity_poly.type
_entity_poly.pdbx_seq_one_letter_code
_entity_poly.pdbx_strand_id
1 'polypeptide(L)'
;MTNVELREPNFKIVATNVSGEASSGAVFGVSYGLGMATTQVALIPLSNNRLLYKTAMQNLWNNFESANGKPVDRKLALVNVRYDSESLNLFFYTKVTTVVVADVVEFQ
;
A
#
# COMPACT_ATOMS: atom_id res chain seq x y z
N MET A 1 -17.80 14.97 -15.42
CA MET A 1 -17.90 13.58 -14.94
C MET A 1 -18.08 12.69 -16.15
N THR A 2 -17.12 11.82 -16.43
CA THR A 2 -17.22 10.86 -17.54
C THR A 2 -17.62 9.53 -16.92
N ASN A 3 -18.87 9.11 -17.12
CA ASN A 3 -19.35 7.82 -16.64
C ASN A 3 -19.10 6.79 -17.75
N VAL A 4 -18.19 5.85 -17.52
CA VAL A 4 -17.89 4.77 -18.46
C VAL A 4 -18.68 3.55 -18.02
N GLU A 5 -19.75 3.22 -18.76
CA GLU A 5 -20.50 2.00 -18.51
C GLU A 5 -19.70 0.79 -19.02
N LEU A 6 -19.27 -0.06 -18.09
CA LEU A 6 -18.61 -1.32 -18.36
C LEU A 6 -19.65 -2.33 -18.87
N ARG A 7 -19.80 -2.45 -20.19
CA ARG A 7 -20.58 -3.50 -20.86
C ARG A 7 -19.67 -4.34 -21.75
N GLU A 8 -19.81 -5.67 -21.73
CA GLU A 8 -19.21 -6.53 -22.75
C GLU A 8 -19.78 -6.06 -24.11
N PRO A 9 -18.94 -5.60 -25.06
CA PRO A 9 -17.59 -6.11 -25.38
C PRO A 9 -16.43 -5.13 -25.15
N ASN A 10 -16.62 -4.03 -24.41
CA ASN A 10 -15.65 -2.93 -24.37
C ASN A 10 -14.41 -3.17 -23.49
N PHE A 11 -14.41 -4.22 -22.66
CA PHE A 11 -13.31 -4.54 -21.76
C PHE A 11 -13.24 -6.05 -21.48
N LYS A 12 -12.06 -6.52 -21.05
CA LYS A 12 -11.82 -7.88 -20.58
C LYS A 12 -11.19 -7.85 -19.21
N ILE A 13 -11.68 -8.66 -18.27
CA ILE A 13 -11.00 -8.84 -16.98
C ILE A 13 -9.75 -9.68 -17.21
N VAL A 14 -8.58 -9.14 -16.84
CA VAL A 14 -7.27 -9.76 -17.05
C VAL A 14 -6.69 -10.34 -15.77
N ALA A 15 -7.04 -9.77 -14.61
CA ALA A 15 -6.68 -10.32 -13.31
C ALA A 15 -7.74 -9.94 -12.27
N THR A 16 -7.95 -10.80 -11.28
CA THR A 16 -8.87 -10.56 -10.17
C THR A 16 -8.12 -10.62 -8.84
N ASN A 17 -8.59 -9.86 -7.85
CA ASN A 17 -8.03 -9.80 -6.49
C ASN A 17 -6.52 -9.56 -6.45
N VAL A 18 -6.00 -8.70 -7.33
CA VAL A 18 -4.60 -8.30 -7.30
C VAL A 18 -4.40 -7.41 -6.09
N SER A 19 -3.45 -7.75 -5.23
CA SER A 19 -3.18 -7.02 -3.98
C SER A 19 -1.78 -6.45 -3.92
N GLY A 20 -1.64 -5.28 -3.30
CA GLY A 20 -0.37 -4.69 -2.91
C GLY A 20 -0.43 -4.16 -1.49
N GLU A 21 0.63 -4.38 -0.72
CA GLU A 21 0.73 -3.98 0.67
C GLU A 21 1.91 -3.03 0.88
N ALA A 22 1.75 -2.06 1.77
CA ALA A 22 2.85 -1.28 2.31
C ALA A 22 2.68 -1.08 3.81
N SER A 23 3.79 -1.08 4.56
CA SER A 23 3.75 -0.81 6.00
C SER A 23 4.82 0.18 6.46
N SER A 24 4.48 0.89 7.54
CA SER A 24 5.37 1.80 8.25
C SER A 24 5.31 1.49 9.73
N GLY A 25 6.49 1.27 10.32
CA GLY A 25 6.64 0.97 11.73
C GLY A 25 7.43 2.05 12.45
N ALA A 26 7.20 2.20 13.74
CA ALA A 26 7.96 3.09 14.60
C ALA A 26 8.16 2.46 15.99
N VAL A 27 9.28 2.81 16.63
CA VAL A 27 9.65 2.33 17.96
C VAL A 27 9.72 3.49 18.93
N PHE A 28 9.19 3.30 20.13
CA PHE A 28 9.37 4.23 21.23
C PHE A 28 10.74 4.01 21.88
N GLY A 29 11.57 5.05 21.86
CA GLY A 29 12.86 5.08 22.52
C GLY A 29 12.80 5.92 23.80
N VAL A 30 13.42 5.42 24.87
CA VAL A 30 13.63 6.15 26.11
C VAL A 30 15.12 6.18 26.40
N SER A 31 15.68 7.35 26.68
CA SER A 31 17.06 7.50 27.15
C SER A 31 17.10 8.22 28.49
N TYR A 32 17.98 7.74 29.37
CA TYR A 32 18.22 8.29 30.70
C TYR A 32 19.73 8.42 30.93
N GLY A 33 20.19 9.61 31.31
CA GLY A 33 21.58 9.85 31.72
C GLY A 33 21.71 9.92 33.25
N LEU A 34 22.82 9.44 33.82
CA LEU A 34 23.14 9.65 35.24
C LEU A 34 23.85 11.01 35.42
N GLY A 35 23.27 11.95 36.20
CA GLY A 35 23.84 13.29 36.46
C GLY A 35 22.80 14.41 36.45
N MET A 36 23.17 15.64 36.04
CA MET A 36 22.19 16.68 35.65
C MET A 36 21.45 16.20 34.38
N ALA A 37 20.50 15.31 34.60
CA ALA A 37 20.12 14.28 33.65
C ALA A 37 19.13 14.79 32.60
N THR A 38 19.54 14.72 31.34
CA THR A 38 18.65 14.78 30.19
C THR A 38 17.89 13.45 30.07
N THR A 39 16.59 13.49 30.33
CA THR A 39 15.67 12.40 29.99
C THR A 39 15.03 12.70 28.65
N GLN A 40 15.02 11.74 27.72
CA GLN A 40 14.38 11.91 26.42
C GLN A 40 13.46 10.73 26.12
N VAL A 41 12.29 11.05 25.58
CA VAL A 41 11.37 10.10 24.94
C VAL A 41 11.28 10.48 23.47
N ALA A 42 11.41 9.50 22.58
CA ALA A 42 11.35 9.71 21.14
C ALA A 42 10.53 8.61 20.46
N LEU A 43 9.89 8.96 19.35
CA LEU A 43 9.33 8.00 18.41
C LEU A 43 10.27 7.94 17.20
N ILE A 44 10.82 6.75 16.93
CA ILE A 44 11.83 6.53 15.90
C ILE A 44 11.16 5.74 14.77
N PRO A 45 10.95 6.34 13.58
CA PRO A 45 10.43 5.60 12.43
C PRO A 45 11.45 4.55 11.98
N LEU A 46 10.99 3.31 11.81
CA LEU A 46 11.80 2.19 11.30
C LEU A 46 11.86 2.17 9.77
N SER A 47 10.88 2.77 9.10
CA SER A 47 10.88 2.94 7.65
C SER A 47 10.58 4.38 7.29
N ASN A 48 11.17 4.86 6.20
CA ASN A 48 10.90 6.20 5.67
C ASN A 48 9.72 6.19 4.69
N ASN A 49 8.86 5.17 4.74
CA ASN A 49 7.72 5.07 3.83
C ASN A 49 6.57 5.95 4.30
N ARG A 50 6.63 7.22 3.89
CA ARG A 50 5.61 8.23 4.21
C ARG A 50 4.35 8.11 3.34
N LEU A 51 4.41 7.35 2.24
CA LEU A 51 3.35 7.27 1.23
C LEU A 51 2.85 5.83 1.09
N LEU A 52 2.31 5.28 2.18
CA LEU A 52 1.82 3.90 2.26
C LEU A 52 0.89 3.54 1.10
N TYR A 53 -0.08 4.40 0.79
CA TYR A 53 -1.00 4.18 -0.33
C TYR A 53 -0.26 4.09 -1.68
N LYS A 54 0.65 5.03 -1.95
CA LYS A 54 1.41 5.06 -3.21
C LYS A 54 2.27 3.81 -3.35
N THR A 55 2.94 3.40 -2.28
CA THR A 55 3.76 2.19 -2.28
C THR A 55 2.92 0.94 -2.40
N ALA A 56 1.78 0.85 -1.72
CA ALA A 56 0.86 -0.28 -1.83
C ALA A 56 0.32 -0.41 -3.26
N MET A 57 -0.05 0.70 -3.89
CA MET A 57 -0.47 0.74 -5.30
C MET A 57 0.66 0.31 -6.25
N GLN A 58 1.88 0.77 -6.01
CA GLN A 58 3.04 0.35 -6.81
C GLN A 58 3.33 -1.14 -6.63
N ASN A 59 3.22 -1.65 -5.41
CA ASN A 59 3.37 -3.08 -5.12
C ASN A 59 2.24 -3.90 -5.78
N LEU A 60 1.02 -3.39 -5.85
CA LEU A 60 -0.09 -4.02 -6.57
C LEU A 60 0.26 -4.17 -8.06
N TRP A 61 0.75 -3.11 -8.70
CA TRP A 61 1.18 -3.17 -10.09
C TRP A 61 2.37 -4.09 -10.30
N ASN A 62 3.39 -4.05 -9.43
CA ASN A 62 4.52 -4.97 -9.50
C ASN A 62 4.05 -6.44 -9.40
N ASN A 63 3.10 -6.73 -8.52
CA ASN A 63 2.52 -8.07 -8.37
C ASN A 63 1.70 -8.47 -9.60
N PHE A 64 0.93 -7.55 -10.18
CA PHE A 64 0.25 -7.77 -11.46
C PHE A 64 1.25 -8.11 -12.57
N GLU A 65 2.29 -7.30 -12.73
CA GLU A 65 3.32 -7.46 -13.76
C GLU A 65 4.07 -8.78 -13.64
N SER A 66 4.40 -9.18 -12.41
CA SER A 66 5.08 -10.45 -12.15
C SER A 66 4.26 -11.67 -12.56
N ALA A 67 2.93 -11.58 -12.53
CA ALA A 67 2.03 -12.70 -12.85
C ALA A 67 1.47 -12.64 -14.29
N ASN A 68 1.26 -11.44 -14.84
CA ASN A 68 0.52 -11.22 -16.09
C ASN A 68 1.36 -10.55 -17.20
N GLY A 69 2.65 -10.34 -16.95
CA GLY A 69 3.55 -9.64 -17.84
C GLY A 69 3.42 -8.11 -17.76
N LYS A 70 4.35 -7.42 -18.41
CA LYS A 70 4.41 -5.95 -18.36
C LYS A 70 3.13 -5.32 -18.97
N PRO A 71 2.68 -4.15 -18.49
CA PRO A 71 1.49 -3.47 -18.97
C PRO A 71 1.79 -2.54 -20.17
N VAL A 72 3.00 -2.62 -20.74
CA VAL A 72 3.42 -1.75 -21.85
C VAL A 72 2.50 -2.00 -23.05
N ASP A 73 1.99 -0.90 -23.63
CA ASP A 73 1.02 -0.87 -24.73
C ASP A 73 -0.37 -1.46 -24.44
N ARG A 74 -0.69 -1.70 -23.15
CA ARG A 74 -2.01 -2.21 -22.72
C ARG A 74 -2.82 -1.11 -22.06
N LYS A 75 -4.08 -0.94 -22.48
CA LYS A 75 -5.01 0.00 -21.85
C LYS A 75 -5.63 -0.65 -20.61
N LEU A 76 -4.90 -0.67 -19.51
CA LEU A 76 -5.35 -1.28 -18.27
C LEU A 76 -6.02 -0.27 -17.35
N ALA A 77 -7.02 -0.72 -16.59
CA ALA A 77 -7.57 0.02 -15.46
C ALA A 77 -7.83 -0.90 -14.28
N LEU A 78 -7.81 -0.30 -13.09
CA LEU A 78 -8.23 -0.95 -11.86
C LEU A 78 -9.72 -0.70 -11.65
N VAL A 79 -10.46 -1.76 -11.35
CA VAL A 79 -11.87 -1.72 -10.99
C VAL A 79 -12.08 -2.44 -9.66
N ASN A 80 -13.22 -2.19 -9.00
CA ASN A 80 -13.53 -2.79 -7.69
C ASN A 80 -12.38 -2.60 -6.68
N VAL A 81 -11.79 -1.40 -6.67
CA VAL A 81 -10.66 -1.08 -5.79
C VAL A 81 -11.13 -1.04 -4.35
N ARG A 82 -10.51 -1.85 -3.51
CA ARG A 82 -10.73 -1.92 -2.06
C ARG A 82 -9.47 -1.48 -1.35
N TYR A 83 -9.68 -0.71 -0.31
CA TYR A 83 -8.62 -0.20 0.54
C TYR A 83 -8.89 -0.68 1.95
N ASP A 84 -7.89 -1.31 2.55
CA ASP A 84 -7.92 -1.69 3.95
C ASP A 84 -6.69 -1.14 4.67
N SER A 85 -6.84 -0.89 5.97
CA SER A 85 -5.76 -0.45 6.83
C SER A 85 -5.86 -1.11 8.18
N GLU A 86 -4.75 -1.73 8.57
CA GLU A 86 -4.59 -2.35 9.86
C GLU A 86 -3.53 -1.58 10.65
N SER A 87 -3.72 -1.51 11.97
CA SER A 87 -2.74 -0.91 12.89
C SER A 87 -2.45 -1.87 14.04
N LEU A 88 -1.18 -2.19 14.21
CA LEU A 88 -0.66 -2.96 15.33
C LEU A 88 0.03 -2.00 16.31
N ASN A 89 -0.51 -1.90 17.52
CA ASN A 89 0.05 -1.07 18.58
C ASN A 89 0.46 -1.94 19.77
N LEU A 90 1.75 -1.95 20.08
CA LEU A 90 2.38 -2.57 21.24
C LEU A 90 3.02 -1.47 22.11
N PHE A 91 3.44 -1.81 23.33
CA PHE A 91 3.99 -0.83 24.29
C PHE A 91 5.14 0.03 23.75
N PHE A 92 6.06 -0.56 22.96
CA PHE A 92 7.22 0.14 22.42
C PHE A 92 7.29 0.12 20.90
N TYR A 93 6.25 -0.40 20.24
CA TYR A 93 6.25 -0.61 18.80
C TYR A 93 4.87 -0.33 18.24
N THR A 94 4.81 0.48 17.19
CA THR A 94 3.60 0.67 16.40
C THR A 94 3.90 0.35 14.94
N LYS A 95 2.93 -0.24 14.24
CA LYS A 95 2.99 -0.51 12.81
C LYS A 95 1.64 -0.21 12.19
N VAL A 96 1.64 0.56 11.12
CA VAL A 96 0.49 0.75 10.26
C VAL A 96 0.75 0.01 8.95
N THR A 97 -0.22 -0.77 8.51
CA THR A 97 -0.19 -1.52 7.26
C THR A 97 -1.37 -1.09 6.41
N THR A 98 -1.09 -0.78 5.15
CA THR A 98 -2.08 -0.42 4.14
C THR A 98 -2.10 -1.50 3.07
N VAL A 99 -3.28 -2.01 2.75
CA VAL A 99 -3.49 -3.00 1.71
C VAL A 99 -4.44 -2.42 0.66
N VAL A 100 -4.04 -2.49 -0.60
CA VAL A 100 -4.89 -2.18 -1.75
C VAL A 100 -5.17 -3.47 -2.48
N VAL A 101 -6.43 -3.73 -2.78
CA VAL A 101 -6.88 -4.88 -3.59
C VAL A 101 -7.71 -4.35 -4.75
N ALA A 102 -7.50 -4.85 -5.96
CA ALA A 102 -8.28 -4.45 -7.11
C ALA A 102 -8.38 -5.58 -8.15
N ASP A 103 -9.41 -5.50 -8.98
CA ASP A 103 -9.49 -6.26 -10.22
C ASP A 103 -8.90 -5.41 -11.35
N VAL A 104 -8.23 -6.06 -12.30
CA VAL A 104 -7.59 -5.40 -13.44
C VAL A 104 -8.36 -5.74 -14.70
N VAL A 105 -8.77 -4.70 -15.44
CA VAL A 105 -9.44 -4.81 -16.73
C VAL A 105 -8.58 -4.22 -17.83
N GLU A 106 -8.71 -4.77 -19.03
CA GLU A 106 -8.08 -4.28 -20.25
C GLU A 106 -9.16 -3.81 -21.22
N PHE A 107 -9.04 -2.58 -21.70
CA PHE A 107 -9.92 -2.02 -22.72
C PHE A 107 -9.39 -2.33 -24.12
N GLN A 108 -10.30 -2.63 -25.05
CA GLN A 108 -9.99 -2.75 -26.48
C GLN A 108 -10.10 -1.37 -27.15
#